data_AF-A0A148N4D3-F1
#
_entry.id   AF-A0A148N4D3-F1
#
_cell.length_a   1.000
_cell.length_b   1.000
_cell.length_c   1.000
_cell.angle_alpha   90.00
_cell.angle_beta   90.00
_cell.angle_gamma   90.00
#
_symmetry.space_group_name_H-M   'P 1'
#
loop_
_entity.id
_entity.type
_entity.pdbx_description
1 polymer ?
#
loop_
_entity_poly.entity_id
_entity_poly.type
_entity_poly.pdbx_seq_one_letter_code
_entity_poly.pdbx_strand_id
1 'polypeptide(L)'
;MRLLVLILTLLIQSAYTVENIEVSLEKGQLLLTERHSGWGRPRCISCHVLSRIHKDAPHIRGIVAKKGFETCTGCHGSNGTDRPRRCLICHNRQDLPFSPQQTGTHQHDFNIDIDQPLEDHHCLVCHQASDMDGNWELGIDLTHFPDANGVQEPYRHESEFCLRCHNRLHQQPGFPVRSRSLQDPLTMIPYTWRHMDEHGIPSGSGKRIYAGLRPPYRYGVTLACTDCHAMHGTNNPKHIIDNSSKGAFALEIRDQDIPVQVIDHGDYSQLCVLCHEMKQPLEDALVDTGNGLSGVHRVGDDCRLCHTHGKPGMTGL
;
A
#
# COMPACT_ATOMS: atom_id res chain seq x y z
N MET A 1 13.46 -22.30 58.63
CA MET A 1 13.15 -21.02 57.93
C MET A 1 13.92 -20.83 56.62
N ARG A 2 15.25 -21.00 56.56
CA ARG A 2 16.03 -20.78 55.32
C ARG A 2 15.68 -21.72 54.15
N LEU A 3 15.30 -22.97 54.42
CA LEU A 3 14.90 -23.93 53.37
C LEU A 3 13.52 -23.61 52.76
N LEU A 4 12.60 -23.03 53.55
CA LEU A 4 11.26 -22.68 53.10
C LEU A 4 11.27 -21.44 52.19
N VAL A 5 12.16 -20.48 52.47
CA VAL A 5 12.36 -19.28 51.65
C VAL A 5 12.97 -19.65 50.29
N LEU A 6 13.91 -20.60 50.25
CA LEU A 6 14.55 -21.03 49.00
C LEU A 6 13.57 -21.74 48.05
N ILE A 7 12.69 -22.60 48.59
CA ILE A 7 11.66 -23.31 47.83
C ILE A 7 10.60 -22.32 47.32
N LEU A 8 10.24 -21.31 48.11
CA LEU A 8 9.30 -20.28 47.68
C LEU A 8 9.88 -19.39 46.56
N THR A 9 11.17 -19.04 46.60
CA THR A 9 11.82 -18.29 45.50
C THR A 9 11.94 -19.11 44.22
N LEU A 10 12.17 -20.43 44.30
CA LEU A 10 12.20 -21.31 43.13
C LEU A 10 10.81 -21.51 42.51
N LEU A 11 9.75 -21.56 43.33
CA LEU A 11 8.36 -21.66 42.84
C LEU A 11 7.83 -20.34 42.26
N ILE A 12 8.30 -19.19 42.73
CA ILE A 12 7.94 -17.89 42.17
C ILE A 12 8.69 -17.62 40.86
N GLN A 13 9.92 -18.12 40.69
CA GLN A 13 10.65 -18.02 39.41
C GLN A 13 10.08 -18.93 38.30
N SER A 14 9.38 -20.01 38.64
CA SER A 14 8.69 -20.84 37.62
C SER A 14 7.36 -20.26 37.11
N ALA A 15 6.84 -19.18 37.71
CA ALA A 15 5.58 -18.56 37.32
C ALA A 15 5.74 -17.33 36.40
N TYR A 16 6.98 -16.91 36.12
CA TYR A 16 7.31 -15.81 35.22
C TYR A 16 8.09 -16.30 33.99
N THR A 17 7.72 -17.43 33.41
CA THR A 17 7.94 -17.56 31.96
C THR A 17 6.82 -16.78 31.31
N VAL A 18 7.11 -15.53 30.98
CA VAL A 18 6.41 -14.85 29.89
C VAL A 18 6.42 -15.85 28.74
N GLU A 19 5.24 -16.34 28.36
CA GLU A 19 5.06 -17.06 27.10
C GLU A 19 5.45 -16.05 26.02
N ASN A 20 6.75 -16.01 25.70
CA ASN A 20 7.27 -15.24 24.58
C ASN A 20 6.68 -15.93 23.36
N ILE A 21 5.57 -15.39 22.88
CA ILE A 21 5.03 -15.72 21.56
C ILE A 21 6.05 -15.15 20.58
N GLU A 22 7.09 -15.94 20.25
CA GLU A 22 8.07 -15.58 19.23
C GLU A 22 7.42 -15.75 17.85
N VAL A 23 6.51 -14.84 17.52
CA VAL A 23 6.46 -14.27 16.16
C VAL A 23 7.76 -13.50 15.94
N SER A 24 8.28 -13.45 14.70
CA SER A 24 9.57 -12.84 14.40
C SER A 24 9.65 -11.38 14.86
N LEU A 25 10.14 -11.15 16.10
CA LEU A 25 10.33 -9.83 16.69
C LEU A 25 11.38 -8.99 15.96
N GLU A 26 12.24 -9.60 15.13
CA GLU A 26 13.29 -8.88 14.40
C GLU A 26 12.75 -7.92 13.32
N LYS A 27 11.47 -8.01 12.93
CA LYS A 27 10.93 -7.21 11.80
C LYS A 27 9.45 -6.85 11.89
N GLY A 28 8.81 -6.88 13.07
CA GLY A 28 7.36 -6.63 13.18
C GLY A 28 6.45 -7.71 12.56
N GLN A 29 6.97 -8.56 11.67
CA GLN A 29 6.20 -9.58 10.95
C GLN A 29 5.61 -10.67 11.85
N LEU A 30 4.44 -11.17 11.47
CA LEU A 30 3.73 -12.23 12.18
C LEU A 30 4.16 -13.65 11.78
N LEU A 31 5.16 -13.80 10.90
CA LEU A 31 5.65 -15.11 10.49
C LEU A 31 6.28 -15.86 11.66
N LEU A 32 6.03 -17.17 11.72
CA LEU A 32 6.69 -18.04 12.67
C LEU A 32 8.19 -18.12 12.41
N THR A 33 8.98 -18.56 13.38
CA THR A 33 10.37 -18.94 13.17
C THR A 33 10.60 -20.36 13.68
N GLU A 34 11.73 -20.98 13.34
CA GLU A 34 12.09 -22.32 13.83
C GLU A 34 12.15 -22.42 15.36
N ARG A 35 12.23 -21.28 16.07
CA ARG A 35 12.21 -21.22 17.53
C ARG A 35 10.80 -21.33 18.12
N HIS A 36 9.76 -21.10 17.33
CA HIS A 36 8.39 -21.24 17.78
C HIS A 36 8.12 -22.70 18.20
N SER A 37 7.59 -22.94 19.40
CA SER A 37 7.41 -24.29 19.96
C SER A 37 6.47 -25.19 19.15
N GLY A 38 5.60 -24.58 18.34
CA GLY A 38 4.73 -25.23 17.37
C GLY A 38 5.33 -25.43 15.97
N TRP A 39 6.58 -25.03 15.72
CA TRP A 39 7.22 -25.15 14.40
C TRP A 39 7.28 -26.61 13.94
N GLY A 40 7.02 -26.85 12.66
CA GLY A 40 7.00 -28.19 12.07
C GLY A 40 5.76 -29.01 12.45
N ARG A 41 4.86 -28.51 13.31
CA ARG A 41 3.69 -29.28 13.76
C ARG A 41 2.51 -29.10 12.80
N PRO A 42 1.79 -30.18 12.45
CA PRO A 42 0.73 -30.12 11.43
C PRO A 42 -0.59 -29.48 11.92
N ARG A 43 -0.73 -29.25 13.23
CA ARG A 43 -2.01 -28.85 13.85
C ARG A 43 -1.82 -27.81 14.96
N CYS A 44 -2.25 -26.58 14.70
CA CYS A 44 -2.22 -25.47 15.66
C CYS A 44 -2.94 -25.78 16.98
N ILE A 45 -4.06 -26.53 16.92
CA ILE A 45 -4.85 -26.94 18.10
C ILE A 45 -4.06 -27.77 19.11
N SER A 46 -2.98 -28.43 18.69
CA SER A 46 -2.16 -29.23 19.60
C SER A 46 -1.38 -28.39 20.61
N CYS A 47 -1.22 -27.09 20.35
CA CYS A 47 -0.47 -26.14 21.18
C CYS A 47 -1.33 -24.93 21.59
N HIS A 48 -2.32 -24.54 20.78
CA HIS A 48 -3.15 -23.36 21.01
C HIS A 48 -4.61 -23.71 21.27
N VAL A 49 -5.18 -23.07 22.30
CA VAL A 49 -6.61 -23.15 22.60
C VAL A 49 -7.29 -21.85 22.17
N LEU A 50 -8.24 -21.92 21.23
CA LEU A 50 -8.89 -20.74 20.62
C LEU A 50 -9.49 -19.77 21.65
N SER A 51 -10.03 -20.29 22.76
CA SER A 51 -10.62 -19.45 23.81
C SER A 51 -9.58 -18.61 24.59
N ARG A 52 -8.30 -18.97 24.53
CA ARG A 52 -7.22 -18.36 25.31
C ARG A 52 -6.26 -17.50 24.50
N ILE A 53 -6.21 -17.67 23.18
CA ILE A 53 -5.35 -16.87 22.29
C ILE A 53 -5.93 -15.48 22.01
N HIS A 54 -5.06 -14.56 21.55
CA HIS A 54 -5.40 -13.19 21.12
C HIS A 54 -6.15 -12.34 22.16
N LYS A 55 -5.88 -12.52 23.45
CA LYS A 55 -6.46 -11.66 24.50
C LYS A 55 -6.12 -10.18 24.28
N ASP A 56 -4.89 -9.92 23.84
CA ASP A 56 -4.37 -8.58 23.61
C ASP A 56 -4.59 -8.09 22.17
N ALA A 57 -5.25 -8.90 21.32
CA ALA A 57 -5.64 -8.55 19.95
C ALA A 57 -7.17 -8.74 19.77
N PRO A 58 -8.01 -7.96 20.47
CA PRO A 58 -9.46 -8.18 20.51
C PRO A 58 -10.13 -8.04 19.14
N HIS A 59 -9.57 -7.23 18.23
CA HIS A 59 -10.12 -6.95 16.91
C HIS A 59 -10.12 -8.19 15.99
N ILE A 60 -9.13 -9.08 16.08
CA ILE A 60 -9.12 -10.37 15.34
C ILE A 60 -9.71 -11.53 16.13
N ARG A 61 -9.76 -11.43 17.46
CA ARG A 61 -10.10 -12.57 18.34
C ARG A 61 -11.45 -13.18 18.00
N GLY A 62 -12.46 -12.35 17.72
CA GLY A 62 -13.80 -12.81 17.36
C GLY A 62 -13.82 -13.60 16.04
N ILE A 63 -13.08 -13.13 15.04
CA ILE A 63 -12.96 -13.77 13.72
C ILE A 63 -12.29 -15.14 13.89
N VAL A 64 -11.15 -15.18 14.59
CA VAL A 64 -10.38 -16.41 14.85
C VAL A 64 -11.19 -17.42 15.67
N ALA A 65 -11.92 -16.97 16.70
CA ALA A 65 -12.75 -17.84 17.51
C ALA A 65 -13.89 -18.47 16.69
N LYS A 66 -14.50 -17.71 15.77
CA LYS A 66 -15.59 -18.16 14.91
C LYS A 66 -15.12 -19.09 13.79
N LYS A 67 -14.02 -18.75 13.12
CA LYS A 67 -13.53 -19.46 11.93
C LYS A 67 -12.46 -20.52 12.24
N GLY A 68 -11.93 -20.54 13.45
CA GLY A 68 -11.02 -21.55 13.95
C GLY A 68 -9.63 -21.47 13.34
N PHE A 69 -8.91 -22.60 13.42
CA PHE A 69 -7.49 -22.70 13.11
C PHE A 69 -7.11 -22.47 11.64
N GLU A 70 -8.10 -22.42 10.74
CA GLU A 70 -7.87 -22.11 9.32
C GLU A 70 -7.47 -20.63 9.12
N THR A 71 -7.74 -19.77 10.10
CA THR A 71 -7.31 -18.36 10.09
C THR A 71 -5.84 -18.18 10.43
N CYS A 72 -5.23 -19.16 11.12
CA CYS A 72 -3.89 -19.01 11.67
C CYS A 72 -2.83 -18.83 10.59
N THR A 73 -2.89 -19.60 9.50
CA THR A 73 -1.88 -19.54 8.43
C THR A 73 -1.99 -18.29 7.59
N GLY A 74 -3.14 -17.60 7.59
CA GLY A 74 -3.29 -16.28 6.98
C GLY A 74 -2.31 -15.27 7.57
N CYS A 75 -2.28 -15.16 8.90
CA CYS A 75 -1.42 -14.20 9.60
C CYS A 75 -0.02 -14.77 9.88
N HIS A 76 0.07 -15.98 10.42
CA HIS A 76 1.33 -16.54 10.91
C HIS A 76 2.20 -17.23 9.87
N GLY A 77 1.74 -17.27 8.62
CA GLY A 77 2.44 -17.97 7.56
C GLY A 77 2.16 -19.47 7.55
N SER A 78 2.63 -20.10 6.48
CA SER A 78 2.70 -21.55 6.33
C SER A 78 4.11 -22.08 6.62
N ASN A 79 5.03 -21.24 7.07
CA ASN A 79 6.40 -21.64 7.32
C ASN A 79 6.45 -22.55 8.57
N GLY A 80 6.81 -23.81 8.36
CA GLY A 80 6.75 -24.86 9.38
C GLY A 80 5.47 -25.70 9.38
N THR A 81 4.60 -25.60 8.37
CA THR A 81 3.45 -26.49 8.19
C THR A 81 3.11 -26.67 6.71
N ASP A 82 2.53 -27.81 6.33
CA ASP A 82 2.08 -28.05 4.95
C ASP A 82 0.74 -27.35 4.62
N ARG A 83 0.19 -26.59 5.57
CA ARG A 83 -1.09 -25.91 5.38
C ARG A 83 -0.91 -24.68 4.50
N PRO A 84 -1.82 -24.44 3.53
CA PRO A 84 -1.76 -23.24 2.70
C PRO A 84 -2.02 -21.98 3.53
N ARG A 85 -1.43 -20.86 3.09
CA ARG A 85 -1.76 -19.54 3.62
C ARG A 85 -3.18 -19.18 3.19
N ARG A 86 -4.03 -18.76 4.13
CA ARG A 86 -5.43 -18.40 3.89
C ARG A 86 -5.68 -16.96 4.32
N CYS A 87 -5.41 -16.01 3.44
CA CYS A 87 -5.61 -14.58 3.67
C CYS A 87 -7.09 -14.21 3.58
N LEU A 88 -7.76 -14.71 2.55
CA LEU A 88 -9.11 -14.32 2.13
C LEU A 88 -10.20 -14.89 3.06
N ILE A 89 -9.84 -15.84 3.93
CA ILE A 89 -10.70 -16.28 5.03
C ILE A 89 -11.05 -15.13 5.98
N CYS A 90 -10.20 -14.11 6.12
CA CYS A 90 -10.47 -12.93 6.95
C CYS A 90 -10.72 -11.68 6.09
N HIS A 91 -10.04 -11.54 4.95
CA HIS A 91 -10.11 -10.36 4.09
C HIS A 91 -11.33 -10.32 3.16
N ASN A 92 -12.52 -10.28 3.77
CA ASN A 92 -13.80 -10.22 3.08
C ASN A 92 -14.73 -9.17 3.72
N ARG A 93 -15.84 -8.87 3.03
CA ARG A 93 -16.78 -7.84 3.47
C ARG A 93 -17.46 -8.13 4.80
N GLN A 94 -17.58 -9.40 5.23
CA GLN A 94 -18.24 -9.73 6.48
C GLN A 94 -17.32 -9.53 7.70
N ASP A 95 -16.06 -9.92 7.60
CA ASP A 95 -15.14 -9.88 8.74
C ASP A 95 -14.27 -8.62 8.76
N LEU A 96 -13.87 -8.11 7.60
CA LEU A 96 -13.05 -6.89 7.43
C LEU A 96 -13.67 -5.94 6.38
N PRO A 97 -14.86 -5.36 6.66
CA PRO A 97 -15.64 -4.56 5.70
C PRO A 97 -14.95 -3.27 5.20
N PHE A 98 -13.98 -2.74 5.95
CA PHE A 98 -13.29 -1.50 5.62
C PHE A 98 -12.02 -1.72 4.79
N SER A 99 -11.51 -2.95 4.76
CA SER A 99 -10.35 -3.35 3.93
C SER A 99 -10.62 -4.68 3.21
N PRO A 100 -11.75 -4.83 2.49
CA PRO A 100 -12.09 -6.08 1.86
C PRO A 100 -11.26 -6.29 0.59
N GLN A 101 -10.68 -7.48 0.43
CA GLN A 101 -9.73 -7.75 -0.65
C GLN A 101 -10.40 -8.39 -1.88
N GLN A 102 -11.40 -9.24 -1.66
CA GLN A 102 -12.11 -9.95 -2.74
C GLN A 102 -13.39 -9.27 -3.24
N THR A 103 -14.01 -8.41 -2.45
CA THR A 103 -15.35 -7.89 -2.75
C THR A 103 -15.54 -6.47 -2.22
N GLY A 104 -16.36 -5.69 -2.89
CA GLY A 104 -16.71 -4.34 -2.45
C GLY A 104 -15.76 -3.29 -2.99
N THR A 105 -15.96 -2.05 -2.56
CA THR A 105 -15.43 -0.86 -3.24
C THR A 105 -13.90 -0.70 -3.17
N HIS A 106 -13.23 -1.46 -2.30
CA HIS A 106 -11.78 -1.41 -2.12
C HIS A 106 -11.09 -2.75 -2.46
N GLN A 107 -11.79 -3.62 -3.22
CA GLN A 107 -11.20 -4.87 -3.71
C GLN A 107 -10.00 -4.60 -4.62
N HIS A 108 -9.07 -5.54 -4.69
CA HIS A 108 -7.80 -5.40 -5.41
C HIS A 108 -7.90 -5.83 -6.89
N ASP A 109 -8.97 -5.40 -7.55
CA ASP A 109 -9.20 -5.66 -8.98
C ASP A 109 -8.95 -4.37 -9.76
N PHE A 110 -8.15 -4.46 -10.82
CA PHE A 110 -7.83 -3.37 -11.73
C PHE A 110 -8.96 -3.10 -12.74
N ASN A 111 -9.79 -4.11 -13.00
CA ASN A 111 -11.03 -4.07 -13.78
C ASN A 111 -12.03 -5.12 -13.27
N ILE A 112 -13.09 -4.67 -12.61
CA ILE A 112 -14.11 -5.54 -12.00
C ILE A 112 -14.84 -6.48 -12.98
N ASP A 113 -14.88 -6.13 -14.28
CA ASP A 113 -15.61 -6.89 -15.31
C ASP A 113 -14.74 -7.96 -15.97
N ILE A 114 -13.41 -7.86 -15.83
CA ILE A 114 -12.43 -8.70 -16.55
C ILE A 114 -11.54 -9.46 -15.59
N ASP A 115 -11.24 -8.87 -14.43
CA ASP A 115 -10.32 -9.46 -13.47
C ASP A 115 -10.98 -10.60 -12.71
N GLN A 116 -10.22 -11.68 -12.56
CA GLN A 116 -10.66 -12.85 -11.80
C GLN A 116 -10.60 -12.52 -10.32
N PRO A 117 -11.52 -13.08 -9.49
CA PRO A 117 -11.43 -12.95 -8.04
C PRO A 117 -10.05 -13.35 -7.55
N LEU A 118 -9.46 -12.55 -6.66
CA LEU A 118 -8.18 -12.87 -6.06
C LEU A 118 -8.24 -14.21 -5.31
N GLU A 119 -7.09 -14.87 -5.29
CA GLU A 119 -6.83 -16.10 -4.56
C GLU A 119 -5.73 -15.81 -3.53
N ASP A 120 -5.63 -16.63 -2.48
CA ASP A 120 -4.67 -16.40 -1.40
C ASP A 120 -3.23 -16.25 -1.90
N HIS A 121 -2.85 -17.00 -2.92
CA HIS A 121 -1.51 -16.95 -3.49
C HIS A 121 -1.22 -15.62 -4.21
N HIS A 122 -2.23 -14.95 -4.75
CA HIS A 122 -2.09 -13.62 -5.34
C HIS A 122 -1.76 -12.57 -4.26
N CYS A 123 -2.31 -12.69 -3.05
CA CYS A 123 -1.98 -11.79 -1.95
C CYS A 123 -0.50 -11.88 -1.53
N LEU A 124 0.07 -13.09 -1.61
CA LEU A 124 1.46 -13.36 -1.20
C LEU A 124 2.51 -12.83 -2.18
N VAL A 125 2.09 -12.38 -3.35
CA VAL A 125 2.95 -11.68 -4.31
C VAL A 125 3.50 -10.40 -3.68
N CYS A 126 2.66 -9.71 -2.90
CA CYS A 126 3.00 -8.45 -2.26
C CYS A 126 3.07 -8.55 -0.73
N HIS A 127 2.35 -9.47 -0.08
CA HIS A 127 2.27 -9.52 1.40
C HIS A 127 2.92 -10.78 1.96
N GLN A 128 4.19 -11.01 1.64
CA GLN A 128 4.90 -12.21 2.11
C GLN A 128 5.11 -12.16 3.64
N ALA A 129 5.52 -11.01 4.15
CA ALA A 129 5.94 -10.79 5.54
C ALA A 129 5.15 -9.66 6.25
N SER A 130 3.89 -9.45 5.85
CA SER A 130 3.03 -8.43 6.47
C SER A 130 2.79 -8.71 7.97
N ASP A 131 2.83 -7.65 8.77
CA ASP A 131 2.49 -7.65 10.19
C ASP A 131 1.00 -7.39 10.45
N MET A 132 0.24 -7.09 9.39
CA MET A 132 -1.21 -6.90 9.37
C MET A 132 -1.70 -5.74 10.23
N ASP A 133 -0.84 -4.77 10.56
CA ASP A 133 -1.24 -3.61 11.36
C ASP A 133 -2.04 -2.56 10.53
N GLY A 134 -2.09 -2.75 9.22
CA GLY A 134 -2.78 -1.89 8.26
C GLY A 134 -1.92 -0.73 7.76
N ASN A 135 -0.73 -0.54 8.33
CA ASN A 135 0.32 0.27 7.76
C ASN A 135 1.05 -0.53 6.68
N TRP A 136 1.62 0.21 5.74
CA TRP A 136 2.37 -0.37 4.65
C TRP A 136 3.82 0.05 4.85
N GLU A 137 4.71 -0.93 4.94
CA GLU A 137 6.11 -0.75 5.26
C GLU A 137 7.01 -1.43 4.22
N LEU A 138 7.74 -0.61 3.47
CA LEU A 138 8.61 -1.04 2.36
C LEU A 138 9.51 -2.24 2.68
N GLY A 139 10.15 -2.22 3.85
CA GLY A 139 11.13 -3.24 4.24
C GLY A 139 10.51 -4.51 4.83
N ILE A 140 9.19 -4.52 5.06
CA ILE A 140 8.45 -5.60 5.70
C ILE A 140 7.50 -6.24 4.70
N ASP A 141 6.64 -5.46 4.05
CA ASP A 141 5.63 -5.99 3.13
C ASP A 141 6.28 -6.48 1.84
N LEU A 142 7.20 -5.68 1.28
CA LEU A 142 7.71 -5.89 -0.07
C LEU A 142 9.20 -6.26 -0.01
N THR A 143 9.50 -7.56 -0.01
CA THR A 143 10.92 -8.01 -0.05
C THR A 143 11.19 -9.01 -1.16
N HIS A 144 10.20 -9.29 -2.01
CA HIS A 144 10.23 -10.46 -2.88
C HIS A 144 10.99 -10.24 -4.20
N PHE A 145 10.86 -9.05 -4.81
CA PHE A 145 11.29 -8.86 -6.19
C PHE A 145 12.69 -8.25 -6.31
N PRO A 146 13.63 -8.96 -6.98
CA PRO A 146 14.95 -8.42 -7.27
C PRO A 146 14.88 -7.21 -8.20
N ASP A 147 15.95 -6.42 -8.20
CA ASP A 147 16.15 -5.31 -9.11
C ASP A 147 16.42 -5.75 -10.56
N ALA A 148 16.61 -4.76 -11.44
CA ALA A 148 16.93 -4.99 -12.84
C ALA A 148 18.24 -5.78 -13.06
N ASN A 149 19.12 -5.82 -12.04
CA ASN A 149 20.37 -6.59 -12.05
C ASN A 149 20.21 -7.97 -11.40
N GLY A 150 19.02 -8.34 -10.93
CA GLY A 150 18.76 -9.61 -10.26
C GLY A 150 19.11 -9.61 -8.76
N VAL A 151 19.38 -8.45 -8.15
CA VAL A 151 19.77 -8.33 -6.74
C VAL A 151 18.55 -8.05 -5.86
N GLN A 152 18.39 -8.82 -4.79
CA GLN A 152 17.38 -8.54 -3.75
C GLN A 152 17.97 -7.58 -2.69
N GLU A 153 17.70 -6.28 -2.85
CA GLU A 153 17.95 -5.26 -1.83
C GLU A 153 16.61 -4.72 -1.29
N PRO A 154 16.57 -4.23 -0.02
CA PRO A 154 15.41 -3.51 0.49
C PRO A 154 15.05 -2.32 -0.40
N TYR A 155 13.76 -2.09 -0.62
CA TYR A 155 13.29 -0.91 -1.34
C TYR A 155 13.60 0.36 -0.53
N ARG A 156 14.09 1.38 -1.21
CA ARG A 156 14.34 2.70 -0.63
C ARG A 156 13.13 3.62 -0.71
N HIS A 157 12.18 3.30 -1.60
CA HIS A 157 10.99 4.09 -1.89
C HIS A 157 9.89 3.21 -2.53
N GLU A 158 8.61 3.53 -2.34
CA GLU A 158 7.47 2.79 -2.93
C GLU A 158 7.54 2.64 -4.44
N SER A 159 7.95 3.71 -5.13
CA SER A 159 8.11 3.68 -6.57
C SER A 159 9.09 2.61 -7.03
N GLU A 160 10.13 2.26 -6.25
CA GLU A 160 11.08 1.21 -6.64
C GLU A 160 10.42 -0.16 -6.73
N PHE A 161 9.45 -0.44 -5.84
CA PHE A 161 8.65 -1.65 -5.91
C PHE A 161 7.75 -1.64 -7.15
N CYS A 162 7.01 -0.56 -7.39
CA CYS A 162 6.14 -0.43 -8.57
C CYS A 162 6.95 -0.68 -9.87
N LEU A 163 8.17 -0.13 -9.92
CA LEU A 163 9.11 -0.25 -11.03
C LEU A 163 9.67 -1.66 -11.24
N ARG A 164 9.52 -2.59 -10.29
CA ARG A 164 9.85 -4.01 -10.52
C ARG A 164 8.90 -4.66 -11.52
N CYS A 165 7.63 -4.27 -11.50
CA CYS A 165 6.60 -4.84 -12.38
C CYS A 165 6.31 -3.94 -13.58
N HIS A 166 6.28 -2.63 -13.38
CA HIS A 166 6.03 -1.62 -14.42
C HIS A 166 7.28 -1.33 -15.26
N ASN A 167 8.01 -2.35 -15.71
CA ASN A 167 9.26 -2.18 -16.47
C ASN A 167 9.32 -3.14 -17.65
N ARG A 168 9.12 -2.64 -18.87
CA ARG A 168 9.09 -3.44 -20.09
C ARG A 168 10.30 -4.36 -20.29
N LEU A 169 11.50 -3.93 -19.88
CA LEU A 169 12.73 -4.70 -20.11
C LEU A 169 13.09 -5.63 -18.94
N HIS A 170 12.53 -5.41 -17.76
CA HIS A 170 12.87 -6.14 -16.53
C HIS A 170 11.61 -6.44 -15.71
N GLN A 171 10.58 -7.00 -16.35
CA GLN A 171 9.38 -7.45 -15.63
C GLN A 171 9.70 -8.67 -14.78
N GLN A 172 9.01 -8.80 -13.65
CA GLN A 172 9.17 -9.95 -12.78
C GLN A 172 8.62 -11.23 -13.45
N PRO A 173 9.39 -12.33 -13.44
CA PRO A 173 8.90 -13.61 -13.93
C PRO A 173 7.59 -14.00 -13.24
N GLY A 174 6.61 -14.46 -14.02
CA GLY A 174 5.29 -14.83 -13.51
C GLY A 174 4.30 -13.68 -13.32
N PHE A 175 4.76 -12.41 -13.37
CA PHE A 175 3.91 -11.22 -13.20
C PHE A 175 4.03 -10.23 -14.37
N PRO A 176 3.84 -10.65 -15.62
CA PRO A 176 4.02 -9.74 -16.74
C PRO A 176 2.88 -8.72 -16.85
N VAL A 177 3.23 -7.44 -16.80
CA VAL A 177 2.30 -6.34 -17.10
C VAL A 177 2.14 -6.24 -18.62
N ARG A 178 0.91 -6.49 -19.11
CA ARG A 178 0.60 -6.41 -20.54
C ARG A 178 0.62 -4.96 -21.02
N SER A 179 1.48 -4.70 -21.99
CA SER A 179 1.59 -3.40 -22.65
C SER A 179 0.65 -3.33 -23.85
N ARG A 180 -0.04 -2.20 -24.05
CA ARG A 180 -0.89 -1.96 -25.23
C ARG A 180 -0.07 -1.54 -26.46
N SER A 181 1.13 -1.02 -26.25
CA SER A 181 2.04 -0.60 -27.34
C SER A 181 3.49 -0.58 -26.86
N LEU A 182 4.45 -0.32 -27.76
CA LEU A 182 5.86 -0.16 -27.37
C LEU A 182 6.09 1.08 -26.51
N GLN A 183 5.24 2.10 -26.61
CA GLN A 183 5.33 3.36 -25.86
C GLN A 183 4.29 3.45 -24.73
N ASP A 184 3.74 2.32 -24.29
CA ASP A 184 2.75 2.33 -23.21
C ASP A 184 3.39 2.88 -21.92
N PRO A 185 2.86 3.98 -21.36
CA PRO A 185 3.37 4.55 -20.12
C PRO A 185 3.39 3.54 -18.98
N LEU A 186 2.48 2.56 -18.97
CA LEU A 186 2.38 1.55 -17.91
C LEU A 186 3.63 0.66 -17.79
N THR A 187 4.39 0.47 -18.88
CA THR A 187 5.61 -0.36 -18.87
C THR A 187 6.87 0.43 -19.23
N MET A 188 6.71 1.65 -19.75
CA MET A 188 7.80 2.60 -20.02
C MET A 188 8.05 3.58 -18.87
N ILE A 189 7.26 3.50 -17.80
CA ILE A 189 7.38 4.30 -16.57
C ILE A 189 8.84 4.42 -16.06
N PRO A 190 9.73 3.41 -16.10
CA PRO A 190 11.08 3.54 -15.53
C PRO A 190 11.95 4.59 -16.22
N TYR A 191 11.65 4.90 -17.48
CA TYR A 191 12.38 5.89 -18.27
C TYR A 191 11.80 7.29 -18.12
N THR A 192 10.55 7.39 -17.70
CA THR A 192 9.80 8.64 -17.75
C THR A 192 9.37 9.12 -16.37
N TRP A 193 9.35 8.27 -15.33
CA TRP A 193 8.81 8.63 -14.01
C TRP A 193 9.62 9.71 -13.29
N ARG A 194 10.94 9.68 -13.44
CA ARG A 194 11.82 10.76 -12.97
C ARG A 194 11.61 12.07 -13.74
N HIS A 195 10.86 12.01 -14.84
CA HIS A 195 10.44 13.14 -15.67
C HIS A 195 8.90 13.33 -15.66
N MET A 196 8.14 12.50 -14.91
CA MET A 196 6.70 12.69 -14.70
C MET A 196 6.43 13.90 -13.84
N ASP A 197 7.46 14.34 -13.16
CA ASP A 197 7.61 15.69 -12.67
C ASP A 197 8.40 16.52 -13.70
N GLU A 198 7.73 17.17 -14.66
CA GLU A 198 8.32 18.36 -15.34
C GLU A 198 8.52 19.51 -14.35
N HIS A 199 8.12 19.36 -13.08
CA HIS A 199 8.60 20.22 -12.03
C HIS A 199 10.10 19.93 -11.70
N GLY A 200 10.61 18.74 -12.01
CA GLY A 200 11.94 18.18 -11.76
C GLY A 200 13.08 18.63 -12.68
N ILE A 201 12.76 18.97 -13.93
CA ILE A 201 13.69 19.57 -14.89
C ILE A 201 13.24 21.02 -15.09
N PRO A 202 14.12 22.02 -14.94
CA PRO A 202 13.75 23.43 -14.99
C PRO A 202 13.45 23.88 -16.43
N SER A 203 12.40 23.34 -17.04
CA SER A 203 11.71 23.95 -18.17
C SER A 203 10.75 25.04 -17.69
N GLY A 204 10.98 25.66 -16.52
CA GLY A 204 10.07 26.64 -15.95
C GLY A 204 10.56 27.15 -14.61
N SER A 205 10.66 28.47 -14.47
CA SER A 205 11.21 29.14 -13.28
C SER A 205 10.28 29.14 -12.06
N GLY A 206 9.14 28.44 -12.11
CA GLY A 206 8.03 28.65 -11.18
C GLY A 206 7.44 30.07 -11.22
N LYS A 207 7.86 30.90 -12.19
CA LYS A 207 7.37 32.28 -12.43
C LYS A 207 6.39 32.35 -13.62
N ARG A 208 5.83 31.21 -14.03
CA ARG A 208 4.82 31.16 -15.08
C ARG A 208 3.46 31.57 -14.50
N ILE A 209 2.58 32.08 -15.35
CA ILE A 209 1.28 32.65 -14.96
C ILE A 209 0.38 31.66 -14.19
N TYR A 210 0.47 30.36 -14.48
CA TYR A 210 -0.28 29.29 -13.80
C TYR A 210 0.54 28.55 -12.74
N ALA A 211 1.65 29.13 -12.25
CA ALA A 211 2.52 28.45 -11.30
C ALA A 211 1.98 28.47 -9.86
N GLY A 212 2.24 27.38 -9.13
CA GLY A 212 1.82 27.23 -7.75
C GLY A 212 1.69 25.77 -7.31
N LEU A 213 2.28 25.46 -6.15
CA LEU A 213 2.23 24.16 -5.49
C LEU A 213 2.05 24.40 -3.99
N ARG A 214 1.26 23.54 -3.35
CA ARG A 214 1.14 23.52 -1.89
C ARG A 214 2.44 23.03 -1.26
N PRO A 215 2.94 23.71 -0.22
CA PRO A 215 4.07 23.19 0.55
C PRO A 215 3.77 21.81 1.14
N PRO A 216 4.78 20.94 1.28
CA PRO A 216 6.20 21.14 0.95
C PRO A 216 6.56 20.80 -0.51
N TYR A 217 5.58 20.47 -1.36
CA TYR A 217 5.89 20.23 -2.77
C TYR A 217 6.50 21.47 -3.41
N ARG A 218 7.53 21.22 -4.22
CA ARG A 218 8.27 22.24 -4.94
C ARG A 218 8.62 21.69 -6.30
N TYR A 219 8.80 22.61 -7.24
CA TYR A 219 9.39 22.26 -8.51
C TYR A 219 10.78 21.67 -8.26
N GLY A 220 10.99 20.42 -8.67
CA GLY A 220 12.26 19.72 -8.53
C GLY A 220 12.11 18.35 -7.91
N VAL A 221 10.96 18.06 -7.29
CA VAL A 221 10.77 16.92 -6.39
C VAL A 221 10.15 15.76 -7.14
N THR A 222 10.84 14.63 -7.11
CA THR A 222 10.26 13.37 -7.57
C THR A 222 9.08 12.99 -6.69
N LEU A 223 7.91 12.85 -7.30
CA LEU A 223 6.71 12.32 -6.65
C LEU A 223 6.75 10.80 -6.55
N ALA A 224 6.21 10.28 -5.46
CA ALA A 224 5.93 8.87 -5.30
C ALA A 224 4.84 8.43 -6.30
N CYS A 225 4.87 7.18 -6.76
CA CYS A 225 3.70 6.62 -7.45
C CYS A 225 2.46 6.69 -6.54
N THR A 226 2.66 6.49 -5.24
CA THR A 226 1.61 6.44 -4.22
C THR A 226 1.06 7.81 -3.80
N ASP A 227 1.68 8.91 -4.24
CA ASP A 227 1.11 10.25 -4.03
C ASP A 227 -0.20 10.42 -4.82
N CYS A 228 -0.33 9.73 -5.95
CA CYS A 228 -1.51 9.79 -6.82
C CYS A 228 -2.24 8.45 -6.91
N HIS A 229 -1.56 7.33 -6.69
CA HIS A 229 -2.12 5.98 -6.83
C HIS A 229 -2.31 5.27 -5.50
N ALA A 230 -3.53 4.81 -5.24
CA ALA A 230 -3.85 3.99 -4.08
C ALA A 230 -3.30 2.56 -4.27
N MET A 231 -2.46 2.11 -3.33
CA MET A 231 -1.92 0.74 -3.31
C MET A 231 -3.00 -0.29 -2.98
N HIS A 232 -3.95 0.09 -2.12
CA HIS A 232 -5.11 -0.69 -1.73
C HIS A 232 -6.36 0.04 -2.27
N GLY A 233 -7.34 -0.69 -2.78
CA GLY A 233 -8.39 -0.21 -3.71
C GLY A 233 -9.03 1.17 -3.48
N THR A 234 -9.61 1.70 -4.55
CA THR A 234 -10.13 3.07 -4.65
C THR A 234 -11.42 3.08 -5.47
N ASN A 235 -12.25 4.10 -5.25
CA ASN A 235 -13.42 4.40 -6.07
C ASN A 235 -13.07 4.93 -7.47
N ASN A 236 -11.84 5.41 -7.69
CA ASN A 236 -11.46 6.02 -8.96
C ASN A 236 -10.75 5.02 -9.91
N PRO A 237 -10.93 5.16 -11.22
CA PRO A 237 -10.26 4.30 -12.20
C PRO A 237 -8.74 4.43 -12.13
N LYS A 238 -8.03 3.39 -12.60
CA LYS A 238 -6.55 3.35 -12.67
C LYS A 238 -5.86 3.51 -11.32
N HIS A 239 -6.52 3.05 -10.26
CA HIS A 239 -6.04 3.18 -8.89
C HIS A 239 -5.75 4.61 -8.47
N ILE A 240 -6.37 5.63 -9.05
CA ILE A 240 -6.18 7.00 -8.57
C ILE A 240 -6.76 7.11 -7.16
N ILE A 241 -6.09 7.81 -6.24
CA ILE A 241 -6.63 8.00 -4.89
C ILE A 241 -8.03 8.64 -4.95
N ASP A 242 -8.92 8.16 -4.09
CA ASP A 242 -10.28 8.71 -3.88
C ASP A 242 -10.36 9.57 -2.62
N ASN A 243 -9.25 9.67 -1.89
CA ASN A 243 -9.12 10.47 -0.69
C ASN A 243 -7.65 10.87 -0.48
N SER A 244 -7.40 12.08 0.04
CA SER A 244 -6.06 12.55 0.38
C SER A 244 -5.34 11.66 1.38
N SER A 245 -6.02 10.94 2.27
CA SER A 245 -5.36 10.05 3.24
C SER A 245 -4.74 8.80 2.60
N LYS A 246 -5.16 8.45 1.38
CA LYS A 246 -4.61 7.33 0.60
C LYS A 246 -3.41 7.72 -0.29
N GLY A 247 -3.01 9.00 -0.30
CA GLY A 247 -1.88 9.50 -1.07
C GLY A 247 -1.42 10.87 -0.58
N ALA A 248 -0.96 11.73 -1.49
CA ALA A 248 -0.48 13.09 -1.18
C ALA A 248 0.42 13.15 0.07
N PHE A 249 1.32 12.19 0.24
CA PHE A 249 1.89 11.84 1.53
C PHE A 249 2.79 12.91 2.12
N ALA A 250 3.26 13.83 1.28
CA ALA A 250 4.06 14.96 1.71
C ALA A 250 3.22 16.14 2.25
N LEU A 251 1.91 16.18 2.00
CA LEU A 251 1.06 17.33 2.33
C LEU A 251 0.36 17.18 3.69
N GLU A 252 0.19 18.31 4.38
CA GLU A 252 -0.62 18.39 5.61
C GLU A 252 -2.11 18.13 5.36
N ILE A 253 -2.60 18.32 4.13
CA ILE A 253 -3.99 18.01 3.78
C ILE A 253 -4.29 16.51 3.75
N ARG A 254 -3.26 15.65 3.79
CA ARG A 254 -3.41 14.19 3.84
C ARG A 254 -4.38 13.78 4.95
N ASP A 255 -4.17 14.30 6.15
CA ASP A 255 -4.91 13.92 7.36
C ASP A 255 -6.27 14.62 7.49
N GLN A 256 -6.71 15.35 6.45
CA GLN A 256 -7.99 16.07 6.42
C GLN A 256 -9.09 15.30 5.68
N ASP A 257 -8.79 14.08 5.21
CA ASP A 257 -9.70 13.21 4.47
C ASP A 257 -10.40 13.88 3.27
N ILE A 258 -9.67 14.69 2.51
CA ILE A 258 -10.21 15.42 1.35
C ILE A 258 -10.62 14.41 0.26
N PRO A 259 -11.90 14.37 -0.14
CA PRO A 259 -12.35 13.44 -1.17
C PRO A 259 -11.78 13.81 -2.54
N VAL A 260 -11.54 12.80 -3.36
CA VAL A 260 -11.14 12.94 -4.76
C VAL A 260 -12.05 12.08 -5.61
N GLN A 261 -12.67 12.69 -6.61
CA GLN A 261 -13.43 11.98 -7.62
C GLN A 261 -12.83 12.25 -9.00
N VAL A 262 -12.53 11.19 -9.74
CA VAL A 262 -12.20 11.27 -11.16
C VAL A 262 -13.45 10.87 -11.93
N ILE A 263 -14.12 11.84 -12.53
CA ILE A 263 -15.37 11.63 -13.25
C ILE A 263 -15.08 11.01 -14.62
N ASP A 264 -15.95 10.12 -15.10
CA ASP A 264 -15.96 9.70 -16.51
C ASP A 264 -15.98 10.95 -17.39
N HIS A 265 -15.11 11.02 -18.40
CA HIS A 265 -14.65 12.21 -19.16
C HIS A 265 -13.31 12.82 -18.70
N GLY A 266 -12.78 12.37 -17.56
CA GLY A 266 -11.40 12.66 -17.17
C GLY A 266 -11.22 14.01 -16.50
N ASP A 267 -12.19 14.50 -15.73
CA ASP A 267 -11.94 15.61 -14.81
C ASP A 267 -10.94 15.16 -13.74
N TYR A 268 -9.75 15.75 -13.74
CA TYR A 268 -8.69 15.51 -12.75
C TYR A 268 -8.51 16.68 -11.79
N SER A 269 -9.38 17.70 -11.85
CA SER A 269 -9.21 18.93 -11.08
C SER A 269 -9.10 18.64 -9.58
N GLN A 270 -9.98 17.79 -9.02
CA GLN A 270 -9.95 17.37 -7.60
C GLN A 270 -8.67 16.63 -7.18
N LEU A 271 -8.03 15.90 -8.10
CA LEU A 271 -6.75 15.24 -7.83
C LEU A 271 -5.61 16.25 -7.89
N CYS A 272 -5.53 17.00 -8.99
CA CYS A 272 -4.43 17.93 -9.27
C CYS A 272 -4.38 19.04 -8.21
N VAL A 273 -5.54 19.55 -7.81
CA VAL A 273 -5.69 20.57 -6.78
C VAL A 273 -5.39 20.06 -5.38
N LEU A 274 -5.02 18.80 -5.15
CA LEU A 274 -4.40 18.43 -3.87
C LEU A 274 -3.04 19.09 -3.75
N CYS A 275 -2.23 19.01 -4.81
CA CYS A 275 -0.85 19.51 -4.82
C CYS A 275 -0.74 20.91 -5.43
N HIS A 276 -1.65 21.30 -6.33
CA HIS A 276 -1.60 22.58 -7.03
C HIS A 276 -2.36 23.68 -6.30
N GLU A 277 -1.69 24.81 -6.11
CA GLU A 277 -2.27 26.03 -5.57
C GLU A 277 -1.65 27.24 -6.27
N MET A 278 -2.32 27.72 -7.33
CA MET A 278 -1.88 28.88 -8.09
C MET A 278 -1.64 30.11 -7.23
N LYS A 279 -0.48 30.74 -7.40
CA LYS A 279 -0.10 31.95 -6.66
C LYS A 279 -0.79 33.21 -7.17
N GLN A 280 -1.16 33.22 -8.44
CA GLN A 280 -1.87 34.32 -9.08
C GLN A 280 -3.27 33.83 -9.44
N PRO A 281 -4.34 34.45 -8.91
CA PRO A 281 -5.69 34.03 -9.23
C PRO A 281 -6.03 34.46 -10.67
N LEU A 282 -6.02 33.51 -11.58
CA LEU A 282 -6.40 33.65 -12.99
C LEU A 282 -7.41 32.56 -13.35
N GLU A 283 -8.30 32.84 -14.29
CA GLU A 283 -9.33 31.87 -14.73
C GLU A 283 -10.09 31.30 -13.52
N ASP A 284 -10.17 29.98 -13.41
CA ASP A 284 -10.90 29.29 -12.35
C ASP A 284 -10.07 29.10 -11.07
N ALA A 285 -8.92 29.76 -10.91
CA ALA A 285 -8.03 29.55 -9.77
C ALA A 285 -8.67 29.73 -8.39
N LEU A 286 -9.76 30.50 -8.29
CA LEU A 286 -10.51 30.72 -7.05
C LEU A 286 -11.80 29.87 -6.96
N VAL A 287 -12.10 29.09 -7.98
CA VAL A 287 -13.27 28.21 -8.04
C VAL A 287 -12.93 26.93 -7.27
N ASP A 288 -13.88 26.49 -6.43
CA ASP A 288 -13.78 25.21 -5.74
C ASP A 288 -13.90 24.07 -6.76
N THR A 289 -12.95 23.13 -6.71
CA THR A 289 -12.94 21.91 -7.52
C THR A 289 -14.00 20.89 -7.14
N GLY A 290 -14.81 21.19 -6.13
CA GLY A 290 -15.87 20.32 -5.60
C GLY A 290 -15.41 19.47 -4.41
N ASN A 291 -14.20 19.68 -3.91
CA ASN A 291 -13.68 19.04 -2.71
C ASN A 291 -13.15 20.04 -1.66
N GLY A 292 -13.57 21.31 -1.75
CA GLY A 292 -13.21 22.36 -0.81
C GLY A 292 -11.85 22.99 -1.06
N LEU A 293 -11.17 22.62 -2.15
CA LEU A 293 -9.89 23.17 -2.57
C LEU A 293 -10.04 23.99 -3.85
N SER A 294 -9.12 24.93 -4.05
CA SER A 294 -9.02 25.75 -5.26
C SER A 294 -7.54 25.93 -5.63
N GLY A 295 -7.28 26.53 -6.79
CA GLY A 295 -5.92 26.84 -7.24
C GLY A 295 -5.49 26.14 -8.51
N VAL A 296 -6.42 25.63 -9.31
CA VAL A 296 -6.18 25.17 -10.70
C VAL A 296 -6.86 26.13 -11.68
N HIS A 297 -6.33 26.28 -12.90
CA HIS A 297 -6.83 27.30 -13.82
C HIS A 297 -8.09 26.88 -14.60
N ARG A 298 -8.44 25.59 -14.62
CA ARG A 298 -9.69 25.07 -15.19
C ARG A 298 -10.28 23.97 -14.31
N VAL A 299 -11.48 24.22 -13.77
CA VAL A 299 -12.21 23.26 -12.96
C VAL A 299 -13.15 22.44 -13.86
N GLY A 300 -13.22 21.12 -13.67
CA GLY A 300 -14.07 20.25 -14.49
C GLY A 300 -13.41 19.67 -15.75
N ASP A 301 -12.14 20.03 -16.02
CA ASP A 301 -11.44 19.69 -17.27
C ASP A 301 -10.42 18.53 -17.10
N ASP A 302 -10.10 17.87 -18.22
CA ASP A 302 -9.00 16.90 -18.28
C ASP A 302 -7.64 17.60 -18.37
N CYS A 303 -7.04 17.83 -17.21
CA CYS A 303 -5.73 18.46 -17.07
C CYS A 303 -4.67 17.78 -17.94
N ARG A 304 -4.77 16.47 -18.19
CA ARG A 304 -3.74 15.68 -18.89
C ARG A 304 -3.60 16.01 -20.37
N LEU A 305 -4.64 16.62 -20.96
CA LEU A 305 -4.59 17.10 -22.35
C LEU A 305 -3.47 18.12 -22.56
N CYS A 306 -3.19 18.93 -21.54
CA CYS A 306 -2.10 19.91 -21.53
C CYS A 306 -0.93 19.49 -20.62
N HIS A 307 -1.21 18.74 -19.55
CA HIS A 307 -0.28 18.31 -18.51
C HIS A 307 -0.07 16.79 -18.56
N THR A 308 0.55 16.27 -19.61
CA THR A 308 0.84 14.84 -19.69
C THR A 308 2.10 14.49 -18.89
N HIS A 309 1.93 13.78 -17.77
CA HIS A 309 3.05 13.28 -16.96
C HIS A 309 3.83 12.23 -17.76
N GLY A 310 5.15 12.41 -17.91
CA GLY A 310 6.04 11.39 -18.47
C GLY A 310 6.16 11.39 -20.00
N LYS A 311 5.64 12.41 -20.69
CA LYS A 311 6.15 12.77 -22.02
C LYS A 311 7.23 13.84 -21.84
N PRO A 312 8.36 13.80 -22.58
CA PRO A 312 9.18 15.00 -22.77
C PRO A 312 8.21 16.07 -23.29
N GLY A 313 8.04 17.17 -22.55
CA GLY A 313 6.94 18.09 -22.81
C GLY A 313 6.84 18.49 -24.28
N MET A 314 5.60 18.60 -24.77
CA MET A 314 5.36 19.58 -25.83
C MET A 314 5.69 20.94 -25.23
N THR A 315 6.93 21.38 -25.44
CA THR A 315 7.33 22.76 -25.21
C THR A 315 6.50 23.62 -26.17
N GLY A 316 5.41 24.19 -25.66
CA GLY A 316 4.48 24.98 -26.43
C GLY A 316 4.13 26.29 -25.73
N LEU A 317 4.83 27.34 -26.18
CA LEU A 317 4.66 28.79 -25.96
C LEU A 317 4.98 29.34 -24.55
#